data_AF-A0A936FB95-F1
#
_entry.id   AF-A0A936FB95-F1
#
_cell.length_a   1.000
_cell.length_b   1.000
_cell.length_c   1.000
_cell.angle_alpha   90.00
_cell.angle_beta   90.00
_cell.angle_gamma   90.00
#
_symmetry.space_group_name_H-M   'P 1'
#
loop_
_entity.id
_entity.type
_entity.pdbx_description
1 polymer ?
#
loop_
_entity_poly.entity_id
_entity_poly.type
_entity_poly.pdbx_seq_one_letter_code
_entity_poly.pdbx_strand_id
1 'polypeptide(L)'
;MRIKTILLAAAAACLSATAWSDAQSILSSSGLSFAVPVLTGSQRFKVATAVRETVFMRQLPQAQGQNLEGTASRSLAREPLDATALWVWGATSPTPKAPASILIAERVSRRELGVQMEKFRTLATNKDLAGGFRHLDRALTVYPEAGTSLLPTIAQSLDITEIRAVLIPYSRKPWFADLVRQAAQNAPDPLGVAALLTEAKTSVNALTPGTLPILLSKLLSAEEGYEAAQLAIRMQAISEEGLEQFGISDQTIGPESRPLTWQLTNSDAASMKQSSNSAAAFVVEPGRSAILLDRVTVYRPGTYLLSNTLSGSDPRLIASWELRCIEVGGEKLAQSQRIPVNETQQRTNVQIVLPQDCPAQHWFFKASASDLQVSATGELQEIDLQLAESD
;
A
#
# COMPACT_ATOMS: atom_id res chain seq x y z
N MET A 1 12.13 -54.57 29.15
CA MET A 1 11.12 -53.52 28.83
C MET A 1 11.61 -52.08 29.07
N ARG A 2 12.61 -51.82 29.94
CA ARG A 2 13.07 -50.45 30.28
C ARG A 2 13.97 -49.73 29.26
N ILE A 3 14.64 -50.46 28.35
CA ILE A 3 15.58 -49.87 27.38
C ILE A 3 14.84 -49.19 26.21
N LYS A 4 13.68 -49.72 25.78
CA LYS A 4 12.87 -49.11 24.71
C LYS A 4 12.26 -47.77 25.11
N THR A 5 11.91 -47.60 26.39
CA THR A 5 11.31 -46.36 26.91
C THR A 5 12.33 -45.21 27.00
N ILE A 6 13.60 -45.53 27.30
CA ILE A 6 14.69 -44.53 27.35
C ILE A 6 15.07 -44.07 25.93
N LEU A 7 15.10 -44.98 24.95
CA LEU A 7 15.38 -44.62 23.55
C LEU A 7 14.26 -43.78 22.91
N LEU A 8 13.00 -44.04 23.24
CA LEU A 8 11.86 -43.23 22.77
C LEU A 8 11.84 -41.84 23.41
N ALA A 9 12.21 -41.70 24.69
CA ALA A 9 12.33 -40.41 25.35
C ALA A 9 13.50 -39.57 24.80
N ALA A 10 14.63 -40.20 24.47
CA ALA A 10 15.78 -39.52 23.87
C ALA A 10 15.49 -39.06 22.42
N ALA A 11 14.77 -39.86 21.63
CA ALA A 11 14.35 -39.48 20.29
C ALA A 11 13.32 -38.33 20.30
N ALA A 12 12.37 -38.34 21.25
CA ALA A 12 11.42 -37.25 21.43
C ALA A 12 12.11 -35.94 21.89
N ALA A 13 13.11 -36.03 22.77
CA ALA A 13 13.90 -34.88 23.20
C ALA A 13 14.73 -34.27 22.05
N CYS A 14 15.36 -35.10 21.22
CA CYS A 14 16.12 -34.62 20.05
C CYS A 14 15.23 -33.96 18.99
N LEU A 15 14.03 -34.50 18.73
CA LEU A 15 13.08 -33.90 17.77
C LEU A 15 12.47 -32.59 18.31
N SER A 16 12.26 -32.48 19.63
CA SER A 16 11.84 -31.21 20.24
C SER A 16 12.95 -30.15 20.22
N ALA A 17 14.24 -30.54 20.33
CA ALA A 17 15.35 -29.60 20.33
C ALA A 17 15.58 -28.96 18.94
N THR A 18 15.36 -29.68 17.85
CA THR A 18 15.47 -29.12 16.49
C THR A 18 14.30 -28.20 16.16
N ALA A 19 13.06 -28.60 16.49
CA ALA A 19 11.88 -27.76 16.30
C ALA A 19 11.92 -26.47 17.13
N TRP A 20 12.56 -26.50 18.31
CA TRP A 20 12.68 -25.33 19.19
C TRP A 20 13.83 -24.39 18.79
N SER A 21 14.92 -24.93 18.23
CA SER A 21 15.99 -24.17 17.56
C SER A 21 15.44 -23.29 16.43
N ASP A 22 14.55 -23.85 15.61
CA ASP A 22 13.94 -23.14 14.49
C ASP A 22 12.91 -22.10 14.95
N ALA A 23 12.22 -22.33 16.07
CA ALA A 23 11.33 -21.35 16.68
C ALA A 23 12.09 -20.16 17.31
N GLN A 24 13.31 -20.37 17.82
CA GLN A 24 14.07 -19.32 18.51
C GLN A 24 14.76 -18.33 17.57
N SER A 25 15.19 -18.78 16.38
CA SER A 25 15.69 -17.87 15.34
C SER A 25 14.60 -16.89 14.88
N ILE A 26 13.33 -17.34 14.88
CA ILE A 26 12.16 -16.53 14.60
C ILE A 26 11.86 -15.57 15.78
N LEU A 27 11.87 -16.05 17.03
CA LEU A 27 11.56 -15.23 18.22
C LEU A 27 12.59 -14.13 18.53
N SER A 28 13.85 -14.28 18.15
CA SER A 28 14.86 -13.22 18.35
C SER A 28 14.60 -11.95 17.51
N SER A 29 13.71 -12.03 16.52
CA SER A 29 13.35 -10.90 15.66
C SER A 29 12.22 -10.01 16.21
N SER A 30 11.51 -10.44 17.26
CA SER A 30 10.38 -9.69 17.85
C SER A 30 10.77 -8.83 19.06
N GLY A 31 12.06 -8.67 19.36
CA GLY A 31 12.54 -7.83 20.47
C GLY A 31 12.28 -8.39 21.87
N LEU A 32 11.62 -9.54 22.00
CA LEU A 32 11.43 -10.24 23.29
C LEU A 32 12.66 -11.08 23.60
N SER A 33 13.62 -10.49 24.32
CA SER A 33 14.83 -11.17 24.77
C SER A 33 14.57 -12.15 25.91
N PHE A 34 14.26 -13.39 25.56
CA PHE A 34 14.60 -14.56 26.39
C PHE A 34 15.78 -15.29 25.73
N ALA A 35 16.97 -14.69 25.84
CA ALA A 35 18.19 -15.27 25.29
C ALA A 35 18.64 -16.45 26.16
N VAL A 36 18.55 -17.67 25.63
CA VAL A 36 19.25 -18.84 26.18
C VAL A 36 20.68 -18.82 25.64
N PRO A 37 21.73 -18.64 26.47
CA PRO A 37 23.13 -18.50 26.02
C PRO A 37 23.70 -19.73 25.29
N VAL A 38 23.00 -20.86 25.32
CA VAL A 38 23.46 -22.14 24.77
C VAL A 38 23.37 -22.20 23.24
N LEU A 39 22.52 -21.38 22.60
CA LEU A 39 22.24 -21.50 21.16
C LEU A 39 22.95 -20.46 20.28
N THR A 40 23.34 -19.30 20.83
CA THR A 40 24.12 -18.26 20.13
C THR A 40 25.55 -18.70 19.79
N GLY A 41 26.07 -19.74 20.46
CA GLY A 41 27.36 -20.35 20.16
C GLY A 41 27.34 -21.43 19.08
N SER A 42 26.16 -21.91 18.68
CA SER A 42 26.05 -23.01 17.71
C SER A 42 26.48 -22.56 16.31
N GLN A 43 27.19 -23.44 15.59
CA GLN A 43 27.65 -23.14 14.23
C GLN A 43 26.46 -22.91 13.28
N ARG A 44 25.36 -23.66 13.45
CA ARG A 44 24.10 -23.44 12.74
C ARG A 44 23.55 -22.03 12.90
N PHE A 45 23.49 -21.52 14.13
CA PHE A 45 23.01 -20.16 14.40
C PHE A 45 23.88 -19.12 13.69
N LYS A 46 25.21 -19.25 13.76
CA LYS A 46 26.15 -18.34 13.07
C LYS A 46 26.00 -18.35 11.56
N VAL A 47 25.79 -19.54 10.97
CA VAL A 47 25.51 -19.69 9.54
C VAL A 47 24.19 -19.01 9.21
N ALA A 48 23.11 -19.30 9.95
CA ALA A 48 21.78 -18.75 9.71
C ALA A 48 21.73 -17.21 9.86
N THR A 49 22.42 -16.63 10.84
CA THR A 49 22.50 -15.17 11.00
C THR A 49 23.28 -14.52 9.86
N ALA A 50 24.40 -15.12 9.46
CA ALA A 50 25.18 -14.62 8.33
C ALA A 50 24.42 -14.77 7.00
N VAL A 51 23.66 -15.86 6.80
CA VAL A 51 22.78 -16.04 5.64
C VAL A 51 21.79 -14.89 5.54
N ARG A 52 21.15 -14.53 6.66
CA ARG A 52 20.15 -13.48 6.68
C ARG A 52 20.73 -12.13 6.28
N GLU A 53 21.93 -11.78 6.75
CA GLU A 53 22.61 -10.54 6.36
C GLU A 53 23.07 -10.55 4.89
N THR A 54 23.46 -11.72 4.37
CA THR A 54 24.11 -11.85 3.07
C THR A 54 23.15 -12.00 1.90
N VAL A 55 21.99 -12.63 2.12
CA VAL A 55 20.92 -12.75 1.12
C VAL A 55 20.43 -11.37 0.65
N PHE A 56 20.49 -10.34 1.50
CA PHE A 56 20.05 -8.99 1.17
C PHE A 56 21.16 -8.05 0.69
N MET A 57 22.43 -8.28 1.07
CA MET A 57 23.53 -7.33 0.82
C MET A 57 24.24 -7.48 -0.55
N ARG A 58 23.78 -8.37 -1.44
CA ARG A 58 24.28 -8.60 -2.83
C ARG A 58 25.75 -9.02 -2.97
N GLN A 59 26.65 -8.67 -2.05
CA GLN A 59 28.06 -9.08 -2.05
C GLN A 59 28.61 -9.18 -0.62
N LEU A 60 29.22 -10.32 -0.31
CA LEU A 60 30.07 -10.48 0.84
C LEU A 60 31.48 -9.95 0.54
N PRO A 61 32.09 -9.12 1.42
CA PRO A 61 33.53 -8.91 1.41
C PRO A 61 34.28 -10.24 1.37
N GLN A 62 35.31 -10.37 0.53
CA GLN A 62 36.04 -11.63 0.32
C GLN A 62 36.51 -12.30 1.63
N ALA A 63 36.97 -11.50 2.60
CA ALA A 63 37.39 -11.98 3.92
C ALA A 63 36.25 -12.60 4.74
N GLN A 64 35.02 -12.08 4.61
CA GLN A 64 33.85 -12.67 5.24
C GLN A 64 33.42 -13.96 4.52
N GLY A 65 33.56 -14.02 3.19
CA GLY A 65 33.28 -15.22 2.39
C GLY A 65 34.13 -16.43 2.80
N GLN A 66 35.44 -16.26 3.01
CA GLN A 66 36.33 -17.35 3.44
C GLN A 66 35.98 -17.90 4.84
N ASN A 67 35.61 -17.02 5.76
CA ASN A 67 35.17 -17.42 7.11
C ASN A 67 33.86 -18.22 7.09
N LEU A 68 32.96 -17.89 6.16
CA LEU A 68 31.68 -18.57 5.98
C LEU A 68 31.84 -19.94 5.33
N GLU A 69 32.71 -20.07 4.32
CA GLU A 69 33.01 -21.37 3.70
C GLU A 69 33.56 -22.37 4.74
N GLY A 70 34.55 -21.96 5.54
CA GLY A 70 35.11 -22.81 6.59
C GLY A 70 34.09 -23.20 7.66
N THR A 71 33.13 -22.32 7.94
CA THR A 71 32.04 -22.60 8.88
C THR A 71 31.01 -23.57 8.32
N ALA A 72 30.58 -23.36 7.07
CA ALA A 72 29.70 -24.27 6.36
C ALA A 72 30.31 -25.68 6.24
N SER A 73 31.61 -25.77 5.90
CA SER A 73 32.35 -27.04 5.83
C SER A 73 32.26 -27.83 7.13
N ARG A 74 32.50 -27.17 8.27
CA ARG A 74 32.42 -27.79 9.59
C ARG A 74 31.01 -28.21 9.96
N SER A 75 29.98 -27.46 9.53
CA SER A 75 28.58 -27.86 9.71
C SER A 75 28.30 -29.13 8.91
N LEU A 76 28.66 -29.16 7.62
CA LEU A 76 28.44 -30.30 6.72
C LEU A 76 29.19 -31.56 7.15
N ALA A 77 30.38 -31.42 7.74
CA ALA A 77 31.13 -32.55 8.31
C ALA A 77 30.38 -33.22 9.48
N ARG A 78 29.56 -32.46 10.21
CA ARG A 78 28.74 -32.98 11.31
C ARG A 78 27.36 -33.43 10.81
N GLU A 79 26.78 -32.68 9.88
CA GLU A 79 25.41 -32.81 9.42
C GLU A 79 25.36 -32.63 7.89
N PRO A 80 25.55 -33.70 7.12
CA PRO A 80 25.69 -33.62 5.66
C PRO A 80 24.45 -33.11 4.92
N LEU A 81 23.29 -33.11 5.58
CA LEU A 81 22.00 -32.64 5.04
C LEU A 81 21.56 -31.31 5.68
N ASP A 82 22.50 -30.51 6.19
CA ASP A 82 22.24 -29.12 6.58
C ASP A 82 22.07 -28.27 5.30
N ALA A 83 20.82 -27.96 4.94
CA ALA A 83 20.49 -27.22 3.72
C ALA A 83 21.10 -25.81 3.71
N THR A 84 21.13 -25.14 4.86
CA THR A 84 21.71 -23.81 4.99
C THR A 84 23.22 -23.86 4.78
N ALA A 85 23.91 -24.84 5.38
CA ALA A 85 25.35 -25.02 5.17
C ALA A 85 25.69 -25.45 3.73
N LEU A 86 24.87 -26.29 3.10
CA LEU A 86 25.01 -26.66 1.68
C LEU A 86 24.87 -25.43 0.78
N TRP A 87 23.91 -24.55 1.07
CA TRP A 87 23.74 -23.29 0.35
C TRP A 87 24.93 -22.35 0.56
N VAL A 88 25.34 -22.08 1.80
CA VAL A 88 26.49 -21.19 2.08
C VAL A 88 27.73 -21.71 1.37
N TRP A 89 28.02 -23.01 1.51
CA TRP A 89 29.14 -23.63 0.81
C TRP A 89 29.07 -23.40 -0.70
N GLY A 90 27.90 -23.61 -1.31
CA GLY A 90 27.70 -23.35 -2.74
C GLY A 90 27.80 -21.88 -3.14
N ALA A 91 27.36 -20.96 -2.29
CA ALA A 91 27.37 -19.53 -2.57
C ALA A 91 28.76 -18.90 -2.39
N THR A 92 29.59 -19.43 -1.49
CA THR A 92 30.91 -18.87 -1.16
C THR A 92 32.07 -19.61 -1.81
N SER A 93 31.90 -20.90 -2.17
CA SER A 93 33.01 -21.68 -2.70
C SER A 93 33.37 -21.26 -4.13
N PRO A 94 34.64 -20.97 -4.43
CA PRO A 94 35.10 -20.65 -5.78
C PRO A 94 35.15 -21.89 -6.70
N THR A 95 34.75 -23.06 -6.19
CA THR A 95 34.89 -24.33 -6.92
C THR A 95 33.81 -24.52 -7.98
N PRO A 96 34.09 -25.24 -9.08
CA PRO A 96 33.08 -25.59 -10.09
C PRO A 96 31.89 -26.41 -9.56
N LYS A 97 31.99 -26.92 -8.32
CA LYS A 97 30.94 -27.71 -7.66
C LYS A 97 29.88 -26.84 -6.97
N ALA A 98 30.09 -25.53 -6.86
CA ALA A 98 29.17 -24.58 -6.26
C ALA A 98 27.70 -24.71 -6.74
N PRO A 99 27.42 -24.83 -8.06
CA PRO A 99 26.05 -25.03 -8.54
C PRO A 99 25.42 -26.34 -8.09
N ALA A 100 26.22 -27.41 -7.96
CA ALA A 100 25.73 -28.72 -7.54
C ALA A 100 25.31 -28.72 -6.06
N SER A 101 26.04 -28.01 -5.18
CA SER A 101 25.66 -27.88 -3.77
C SER A 101 24.33 -27.15 -3.58
N ILE A 102 24.04 -26.10 -4.36
CA ILE A 102 22.75 -25.39 -4.29
C ILE A 102 21.60 -26.30 -4.75
N LEU A 103 21.83 -27.14 -5.77
CA LEU A 103 20.85 -28.14 -6.22
C LEU A 103 20.57 -29.20 -5.14
N ILE A 104 21.61 -29.65 -4.42
CA ILE A 104 21.44 -30.58 -3.31
C ILE A 104 20.71 -29.89 -2.15
N ALA A 105 21.09 -28.66 -1.80
CA ALA A 105 20.45 -27.87 -0.76
C ALA A 105 18.94 -27.73 -1.01
N GLU A 106 18.53 -27.48 -2.25
CA GLU A 106 17.10 -27.42 -2.64
C GLU A 106 16.36 -28.75 -2.47
N ARG A 107 17.01 -29.87 -2.82
CA ARG A 107 16.43 -31.20 -2.65
C ARG A 107 16.26 -31.56 -1.17
N VAL A 108 17.20 -31.13 -0.34
CA VAL A 108 17.15 -31.30 1.11
C VAL A 108 16.06 -30.42 1.72
N SER A 109 16.01 -29.13 1.35
CA SER A 109 14.99 -28.20 1.84
C SER A 109 14.52 -27.24 0.75
N ARG A 110 13.23 -27.33 0.41
CA ARG A 110 12.52 -26.37 -0.44
C ARG A 110 12.13 -25.09 0.29
N ARG A 111 12.36 -25.04 1.60
CA ARG A 111 12.01 -23.92 2.50
C ARG A 111 13.23 -23.12 2.91
N GLU A 112 14.42 -23.42 2.41
CA GLU A 112 15.63 -22.66 2.75
C GLU A 112 15.64 -21.32 2.00
N LEU A 113 15.67 -20.20 2.72
CA LEU A 113 15.54 -18.85 2.13
C LEU A 113 16.66 -18.57 1.13
N GLY A 114 17.91 -18.81 1.53
CA GLY A 114 19.07 -18.55 0.68
C GLY A 114 19.00 -19.32 -0.64
N VAL A 115 18.57 -20.58 -0.59
CA VAL A 115 18.38 -21.42 -1.79
C VAL A 115 17.29 -20.84 -2.69
N GLN A 116 16.14 -20.48 -2.14
CA GLN A 116 15.04 -19.94 -2.95
C GLN A 116 15.43 -18.60 -3.60
N MET A 117 16.13 -17.72 -2.88
CA MET A 117 16.58 -16.44 -3.42
C MET A 117 17.64 -16.59 -4.51
N GLU A 118 18.57 -17.52 -4.32
CA GLU A 118 19.58 -17.82 -5.33
C GLU A 118 18.92 -18.36 -6.61
N LYS A 119 17.94 -19.25 -6.47
CA LYS A 119 17.16 -19.77 -7.60
C LYS A 119 16.34 -18.69 -8.31
N PHE A 120 15.69 -17.80 -7.56
CA PHE A 120 15.01 -16.63 -8.10
C PHE A 120 15.96 -15.82 -9.00
N ARG A 121 17.14 -15.49 -8.47
CA ARG A 121 18.16 -14.70 -9.17
C ARG A 121 18.72 -15.41 -10.40
N THR A 122 19.11 -16.67 -10.29
CA THR A 122 19.65 -17.44 -11.43
C THR A 122 18.64 -17.52 -12.57
N LEU A 123 17.38 -17.83 -12.27
CA LEU A 123 16.33 -17.95 -13.28
C LEU A 123 15.99 -16.59 -13.90
N ALA A 124 15.88 -15.53 -13.09
CA ALA A 124 15.68 -14.18 -13.60
C ALA A 124 16.84 -13.72 -14.51
N THR A 125 18.09 -14.02 -14.16
CA THR A 125 19.28 -13.73 -14.99
C THR A 125 19.21 -14.47 -16.33
N ASN A 126 18.68 -15.69 -16.32
CA ASN A 126 18.47 -16.50 -17.52
C ASN A 126 17.14 -16.17 -18.25
N LYS A 127 16.51 -15.03 -17.94
CA LYS A 127 15.24 -14.55 -18.51
C LYS A 127 14.02 -15.46 -18.25
N ASP A 128 14.11 -16.41 -17.32
CA ASP A 128 12.96 -17.19 -16.84
C ASP A 128 12.33 -16.49 -15.62
N LEU A 129 11.64 -15.37 -15.86
CA LEU A 129 10.96 -14.61 -14.81
C LEU A 129 9.89 -15.46 -14.10
N ALA A 130 9.09 -16.20 -14.86
CA ALA A 130 8.05 -17.07 -14.30
C ALA A 130 8.64 -18.12 -13.36
N GLY A 131 9.75 -18.74 -13.74
CA GLY A 131 10.52 -19.64 -12.89
C GLY A 131 11.06 -18.95 -11.65
N GLY A 132 11.66 -17.78 -11.82
CA GLY A 132 12.16 -16.99 -10.70
C GLY A 132 11.06 -16.73 -9.67
N PHE A 133 9.94 -16.13 -10.07
CA PHE A 133 8.86 -15.75 -9.16
C PHE A 133 8.21 -16.94 -8.44
N ARG A 134 8.26 -18.17 -8.98
CA ARG A 134 7.85 -19.38 -8.22
C ARG A 134 8.72 -19.62 -6.99
N HIS A 135 10.02 -19.30 -7.06
CA HIS A 135 10.91 -19.41 -5.91
C HIS A 135 10.73 -18.24 -4.94
N LEU A 136 10.47 -17.03 -5.45
CA LEU A 136 10.11 -15.90 -4.62
C LEU A 136 8.83 -16.19 -3.80
N ASP A 137 7.78 -16.74 -4.44
CA ASP A 137 6.54 -17.10 -3.73
C ASP A 137 6.80 -18.09 -2.60
N ARG A 138 7.65 -19.11 -2.82
CA ARG A 138 8.05 -20.05 -1.75
C ARG A 138 8.79 -19.33 -0.63
N ALA A 139 9.73 -18.45 -0.98
CA ALA A 139 10.49 -17.67 0.01
C ALA A 139 9.56 -16.82 0.87
N LEU A 140 8.67 -16.03 0.27
CA LEU A 140 7.75 -15.13 0.97
C LEU A 140 6.63 -15.86 1.71
N THR A 141 6.26 -17.07 1.28
CA THR A 141 5.29 -17.91 2.00
C THR A 141 5.90 -18.46 3.30
N VAL A 142 7.21 -18.77 3.30
CA VAL A 142 7.89 -19.34 4.48
C VAL A 142 8.44 -18.24 5.39
N TYR A 143 8.97 -17.16 4.81
CA TYR A 143 9.56 -16.01 5.51
C TYR A 143 8.89 -14.70 5.06
N PRO A 144 7.67 -14.41 5.53
CA PRO A 144 6.97 -13.17 5.18
C PRO A 144 7.77 -11.91 5.49
N GLU A 145 8.60 -11.93 6.54
CA GLU A 145 9.45 -10.82 6.96
C GLU A 145 10.50 -10.43 5.91
N ALA A 146 10.92 -11.37 5.04
CA ALA A 146 11.80 -11.07 3.92
C ALA A 146 11.15 -10.10 2.91
N GLY A 147 9.82 -10.03 2.88
CA GLY A 147 9.07 -9.12 2.03
C GLY A 147 9.41 -7.65 2.27
N THR A 148 9.76 -7.27 3.51
CA THR A 148 10.16 -5.89 3.85
C THR A 148 11.34 -5.37 3.02
N SER A 149 12.26 -6.27 2.65
CA SER A 149 13.44 -5.94 1.85
C SER A 149 13.25 -6.24 0.37
N LEU A 150 12.47 -7.26 0.01
CA LEU A 150 12.34 -7.72 -1.38
C LEU A 150 11.27 -6.98 -2.17
N LEU A 151 10.11 -6.71 -1.55
CA LEU A 151 8.96 -6.15 -2.25
C LEU A 151 9.21 -4.72 -2.76
N PRO A 152 9.94 -3.83 -2.06
CA PRO A 152 10.24 -2.49 -2.60
C PRO A 152 11.00 -2.53 -3.93
N THR A 153 11.93 -3.46 -4.12
CA THR A 153 12.65 -3.60 -5.39
C THR A 153 11.73 -4.06 -6.51
N ILE A 154 10.81 -4.99 -6.23
CA ILE A 154 9.84 -5.47 -7.22
C ILE A 154 8.85 -4.35 -7.58
N ALA A 155 8.42 -3.58 -6.58
CA ALA A 155 7.53 -2.44 -6.75
C ALA A 155 8.09 -1.37 -7.69
N GLN A 156 9.41 -1.16 -7.69
CA GLN A 156 10.09 -0.24 -8.59
C GLN A 156 10.12 -0.70 -10.06
N SER A 157 9.77 -1.96 -10.34
CA SER A 157 9.81 -2.55 -11.68
C SER A 157 8.41 -2.86 -12.24
N LEU A 158 7.36 -2.25 -11.67
CA LEU A 158 5.98 -2.46 -12.11
C LEU A 158 5.62 -1.70 -13.39
N ASP A 159 6.45 -0.77 -13.83
CA ASP A 159 6.40 -0.17 -15.16
C ASP A 159 6.61 -1.23 -16.28
N ILE A 160 7.37 -2.28 -15.99
CA ILE A 160 7.67 -3.37 -16.92
C ILE A 160 6.50 -4.36 -17.02
N THR A 161 5.88 -4.42 -18.20
CA THR A 161 4.71 -5.28 -18.49
C THR A 161 4.98 -6.77 -18.23
N GLU A 162 6.17 -7.28 -18.56
CA GLU A 162 6.54 -8.68 -18.35
C GLU A 162 6.56 -9.05 -16.86
N ILE A 163 6.96 -8.12 -15.98
CA ILE A 163 6.98 -8.34 -14.54
C ILE A 163 5.56 -8.39 -14.00
N ARG A 164 4.69 -7.46 -14.42
CA ARG A 164 3.27 -7.48 -14.04
C ARG A 164 2.58 -8.77 -14.46
N ALA A 165 2.79 -9.20 -15.70
CA ALA A 165 2.22 -10.44 -16.24
C ALA A 165 2.60 -11.67 -15.39
N VAL A 166 3.85 -11.73 -14.92
CA VAL A 166 4.33 -12.81 -14.04
C VAL A 166 3.75 -12.71 -12.61
N LEU A 167 3.40 -11.53 -12.15
CA LEU A 167 2.83 -11.29 -10.82
C LEU A 167 1.35 -11.64 -10.72
N ILE A 168 0.56 -11.54 -11.80
CA ILE A 168 -0.90 -11.77 -11.81
C ILE A 168 -1.33 -13.09 -11.13
N PRO A 169 -0.70 -14.25 -11.37
CA PRO A 169 -1.06 -15.51 -10.72
C PRO A 169 -0.94 -15.49 -9.18
N TYR A 170 -0.17 -14.54 -8.64
CA TYR A 170 0.06 -14.39 -7.21
C TYR A 170 -0.86 -13.35 -6.55
N SER A 171 -1.81 -12.77 -7.27
CA SER A 171 -2.75 -11.74 -6.77
C SER A 171 -3.53 -12.13 -5.50
N ARG A 172 -3.70 -13.44 -5.25
CA ARG A 172 -4.38 -13.97 -4.05
C ARG A 172 -3.43 -14.33 -2.90
N LYS A 173 -2.13 -14.13 -3.07
CA LYS A 173 -1.13 -14.43 -2.03
C LYS A 173 -1.09 -13.29 -1.02
N PRO A 174 -0.92 -13.57 0.29
CA PRO A 174 -0.85 -12.53 1.31
C PRO A 174 0.20 -11.45 1.02
N TRP A 175 1.38 -11.85 0.56
CA TRP A 175 2.47 -10.92 0.24
C TRP A 175 2.18 -10.00 -0.97
N PHE A 176 1.19 -10.33 -1.81
CA PHE A 176 0.81 -9.48 -2.95
C PHE A 176 0.14 -8.18 -2.48
N ALA A 177 -0.71 -8.25 -1.45
CA ALA A 177 -1.31 -7.04 -0.86
C ALA A 177 -0.22 -6.12 -0.27
N ASP A 178 0.80 -6.70 0.36
CA ASP A 178 1.98 -5.96 0.84
C ASP A 178 2.77 -5.34 -0.30
N LEU A 179 2.95 -6.06 -1.43
CA LEU A 179 3.60 -5.52 -2.63
C LEU A 179 2.86 -4.31 -3.16
N VAL A 180 1.54 -4.40 -3.33
CA VAL A 180 0.71 -3.29 -3.82
C VAL A 180 0.77 -2.12 -2.85
N ARG A 181 0.71 -2.35 -1.54
CA ARG A 181 0.83 -1.27 -0.53
C ARG A 181 2.18 -0.55 -0.65
N GLN A 182 3.27 -1.29 -0.75
CA GLN A 182 4.61 -0.73 -0.94
C GLN A 182 4.74 0.02 -2.27
N ALA A 183 4.16 -0.51 -3.34
CA ALA A 183 4.16 0.13 -4.65
C ALA A 183 3.34 1.42 -4.67
N ALA A 184 2.12 1.41 -4.13
CA ALA A 184 1.31 2.61 -3.97
C ALA A 184 2.06 3.70 -3.20
N GLN A 185 2.85 3.35 -2.18
CA GLN A 185 3.63 4.31 -1.39
C GLN A 185 4.91 4.78 -2.06
N ASN A 186 5.65 3.89 -2.74
CA ASN A 186 7.05 4.13 -3.08
C ASN A 186 7.39 3.95 -4.57
N ALA A 187 6.52 3.37 -5.39
CA ALA A 187 6.79 3.21 -6.81
C ALA A 187 6.91 4.59 -7.49
N PRO A 188 7.89 4.77 -8.39
CA PRO A 188 8.05 6.01 -9.16
C PRO A 188 6.94 6.17 -10.19
N ASP A 189 6.44 5.08 -10.75
CA ASP A 189 5.36 5.06 -11.74
C ASP A 189 4.05 4.52 -11.11
N PRO A 190 3.06 5.37 -10.81
CA PRO A 190 1.78 4.92 -10.29
C PRO A 190 0.93 4.19 -11.36
N LEU A 191 1.16 4.42 -12.66
CA LEU A 191 0.42 3.76 -13.73
C LEU A 191 0.73 2.27 -13.79
N GLY A 192 2.00 1.88 -13.62
CA GLY A 192 2.39 0.46 -13.51
C GLY A 192 1.65 -0.27 -12.38
N VAL A 193 1.41 0.40 -11.24
CA VAL A 193 0.64 -0.17 -10.13
C VAL A 193 -0.85 -0.32 -10.49
N ALA A 194 -1.44 0.72 -11.09
CA ALA A 194 -2.83 0.70 -11.55
C ALA A 194 -3.07 -0.38 -12.62
N ALA A 195 -2.12 -0.53 -13.55
CA ALA A 195 -2.13 -1.57 -14.58
C ALA A 195 -2.08 -2.97 -13.95
N LEU A 196 -1.19 -3.21 -12.98
CA LEU A 196 -1.11 -4.49 -12.28
C LEU A 196 -2.45 -4.86 -11.63
N LEU A 197 -3.08 -3.92 -10.92
CA LEU A 197 -4.36 -4.16 -10.23
C LEU A 197 -5.48 -4.47 -11.22
N THR A 198 -5.51 -3.73 -12.34
CA THR A 198 -6.47 -3.93 -13.42
C THR A 198 -6.29 -5.28 -14.12
N GLU A 199 -5.07 -5.60 -14.52
CA GLU A 199 -4.71 -6.86 -15.19
C GLU A 199 -4.98 -8.07 -14.27
N ALA A 200 -4.68 -7.94 -12.98
CA ALA A 200 -4.94 -8.97 -11.98
C ALA A 200 -6.43 -9.10 -11.59
N LYS A 201 -7.30 -8.17 -12.05
CA LYS A 201 -8.72 -8.10 -11.69
C LYS A 201 -8.93 -8.09 -10.17
N THR A 202 -8.11 -7.29 -9.48
CA THR A 202 -8.13 -7.21 -8.02
C THR A 202 -9.31 -6.34 -7.56
N SER A 203 -10.05 -6.80 -6.54
CA SER A 203 -11.08 -6.01 -5.87
C SER A 203 -10.46 -5.17 -4.75
N VAL A 204 -11.04 -4.00 -4.45
CA VAL A 204 -10.60 -3.15 -3.33
C VAL A 204 -10.52 -3.92 -1.99
N ASN A 205 -11.42 -4.87 -1.76
CA ASN A 205 -11.46 -5.69 -0.54
C ASN A 205 -10.26 -6.65 -0.38
N ALA A 206 -9.50 -6.89 -1.45
CA ALA A 206 -8.28 -7.70 -1.40
C ALA A 206 -7.03 -6.87 -1.02
N LEU A 207 -7.16 -5.54 -0.94
CA LEU A 207 -6.06 -4.65 -0.56
C LEU A 207 -6.03 -4.38 0.94
N THR A 208 -4.88 -3.93 1.45
CA THR A 208 -4.83 -3.32 2.78
C THR A 208 -5.63 -2.00 2.76
N PRO A 209 -6.50 -1.73 3.75
CA PRO A 209 -7.25 -0.47 3.82
C PRO A 209 -6.37 0.76 3.65
N GLY A 210 -6.87 1.75 2.90
CA GLY A 210 -6.12 2.98 2.59
C GLY A 210 -5.10 2.87 1.45
N THR A 211 -4.81 1.67 0.95
CA THR A 211 -3.87 1.49 -0.18
C THR A 211 -4.39 2.13 -1.47
N LEU A 212 -5.66 1.90 -1.80
CA LEU A 212 -6.27 2.49 -3.01
C LEU A 212 -6.29 4.03 -2.93
N PRO A 213 -6.73 4.67 -1.83
CA PRO A 213 -6.66 6.12 -1.72
C PRO A 213 -5.28 6.75 -1.92
N ILE A 214 -4.23 6.10 -1.41
CA ILE A 214 -2.83 6.54 -1.64
C ILE A 214 -2.50 6.48 -3.13
N LEU A 215 -2.85 5.38 -3.81
CA LEU A 215 -2.60 5.22 -5.23
C LEU A 215 -3.38 6.23 -6.08
N LEU A 216 -4.67 6.43 -5.78
CA LEU A 216 -5.51 7.43 -6.48
C LEU A 216 -4.94 8.84 -6.34
N SER A 217 -4.50 9.22 -5.13
CA SER A 217 -3.88 10.53 -4.89
C SER A 217 -2.60 10.72 -5.70
N LYS A 218 -1.79 9.66 -5.85
CA LYS A 218 -0.59 9.69 -6.69
C LYS A 218 -0.89 9.81 -8.18
N LEU A 219 -1.87 9.06 -8.68
CA LEU A 219 -2.31 9.16 -10.07
C LEU A 219 -2.77 10.59 -10.38
N LEU A 220 -3.58 11.17 -9.50
CA LEU A 220 -4.04 12.56 -9.63
C LEU A 220 -2.88 13.56 -9.61
N SER A 221 -1.90 13.38 -8.73
CA SER A 221 -0.71 14.24 -8.65
C SER A 221 0.22 14.11 -9.88
N ALA A 222 0.08 13.01 -10.63
CA ALA A 222 0.77 12.77 -11.89
C ALA A 222 -0.06 13.23 -13.11
N GLU A 223 -1.17 13.95 -12.91
CA GLU A 223 -2.13 14.38 -13.93
C GLU A 223 -2.91 13.22 -14.62
N GLU A 224 -2.82 12.00 -14.08
CA GLU A 224 -3.48 10.79 -14.58
C GLU A 224 -4.90 10.65 -13.99
N GLY A 225 -5.69 11.73 -14.06
CA GLY A 225 -7.00 11.80 -13.41
C GLY A 225 -8.02 10.83 -13.99
N TYR A 226 -8.02 10.64 -15.30
CA TYR A 226 -8.91 9.70 -15.97
C TYR A 226 -8.61 8.25 -15.54
N GLU A 227 -7.33 7.89 -15.48
CA GLU A 227 -6.83 6.59 -15.04
C GLU A 227 -7.17 6.34 -13.57
N ALA A 228 -7.09 7.35 -12.71
CA ALA A 228 -7.53 7.27 -11.32
C ALA A 228 -9.03 6.94 -11.21
N ALA A 229 -9.87 7.67 -11.95
CA ALA A 229 -11.32 7.41 -11.99
C ALA A 229 -11.64 6.01 -12.51
N GLN A 230 -11.03 5.60 -13.61
CA GLN A 230 -11.22 4.27 -14.21
C GLN A 230 -10.76 3.15 -13.27
N LEU A 231 -9.64 3.33 -12.56
CA LEU A 231 -9.17 2.36 -11.59
C LEU A 231 -10.18 2.19 -10.45
N ALA A 232 -10.70 3.29 -9.90
CA ALA A 232 -11.67 3.25 -8.80
C ALA A 232 -12.96 2.48 -9.19
N ILE A 233 -13.46 2.68 -10.41
CA ILE A 233 -14.60 1.91 -10.97
C ILE A 233 -14.24 0.43 -11.08
N ARG A 234 -13.12 0.10 -11.72
CA ARG A 234 -12.71 -1.30 -11.97
C ARG A 234 -12.49 -2.08 -10.67
N MET A 235 -12.00 -1.40 -9.63
CA MET A 235 -11.81 -1.98 -8.31
C MET A 235 -13.09 -2.06 -7.48
N GLN A 236 -14.21 -1.57 -8.01
CA GLN A 236 -15.52 -1.52 -7.36
C GLN A 236 -15.51 -0.67 -6.08
N ALA A 237 -14.63 0.35 -6.03
CA ALA A 237 -14.56 1.29 -4.92
C ALA A 237 -15.59 2.44 -5.05
N ILE A 238 -16.07 2.68 -6.27
CA ILE A 238 -17.16 3.60 -6.60
C ILE A 238 -17.83 3.15 -7.90
N SER A 239 -19.12 3.46 -8.06
CA SER A 239 -19.85 3.28 -9.32
C SER A 239 -19.50 4.38 -10.32
N GLU A 240 -19.81 4.17 -11.60
CA GLU A 240 -19.74 5.23 -12.63
C GLU A 240 -20.71 6.37 -12.28
N GLU A 241 -21.94 6.04 -11.89
CA GLU A 241 -22.94 7.01 -11.40
C GLU A 241 -22.42 7.84 -10.20
N GLY A 242 -21.70 7.22 -9.25
CA GLY A 242 -21.13 7.93 -8.11
C GLY A 242 -20.01 8.89 -8.48
N LEU A 243 -19.27 8.63 -9.57
CA LEU A 243 -18.29 9.59 -10.09
C LEU A 243 -18.95 10.75 -10.83
N GLU A 244 -20.04 10.50 -11.54
CA GLU A 244 -20.80 11.53 -12.24
C GLU A 244 -21.58 12.43 -11.28
N GLN A 245 -22.19 11.84 -10.24
CA GLN A 245 -22.95 12.56 -9.23
C GLN A 245 -22.04 13.50 -8.43
N PHE A 246 -22.26 14.81 -8.52
CA PHE A 246 -21.50 15.79 -7.74
C PHE A 246 -21.94 15.87 -6.29
N GLY A 247 -23.24 15.69 -6.01
CA GLY A 247 -23.82 15.88 -4.68
C GLY A 247 -23.33 14.91 -3.60
N ILE A 248 -23.66 15.22 -2.35
CA ILE A 248 -23.46 14.34 -1.18
C ILE A 248 -24.48 13.20 -1.27
N SER A 249 -24.02 11.96 -1.19
CA SER A 249 -24.84 10.74 -1.12
C SER A 249 -24.03 9.58 -0.56
N ASP A 250 -24.68 8.45 -0.26
CA ASP A 250 -23.99 7.24 0.19
C ASP A 250 -22.96 6.72 -0.83
N GLN A 251 -23.14 7.04 -2.12
CA GLN A 251 -22.20 6.68 -3.19
C GLN A 251 -20.99 7.62 -3.25
N THR A 252 -21.12 8.85 -2.76
CA THR A 252 -20.11 9.91 -2.92
C THR A 252 -19.34 10.23 -1.64
N ILE A 253 -19.55 9.53 -0.52
CA ILE A 253 -18.86 9.77 0.78
C ILE A 253 -17.90 8.63 1.20
N GLY A 254 -17.76 7.59 0.38
CA GLY A 254 -16.99 6.38 0.72
C GLY A 254 -15.49 6.61 0.94
N PRO A 255 -14.88 6.14 2.05
CA PRO A 255 -13.46 6.35 2.32
C PRO A 255 -12.51 5.60 1.37
N GLU A 256 -12.97 4.49 0.79
CA GLU A 256 -12.15 3.60 -0.06
C GLU A 256 -11.79 4.21 -1.43
N SER A 257 -12.61 5.14 -1.92
CA SER A 257 -12.46 5.82 -3.21
C SER A 257 -11.95 7.25 -3.08
N ARG A 258 -11.53 7.68 -1.89
CA ARG A 258 -10.87 8.97 -1.71
C ARG A 258 -9.62 9.08 -2.59
N PRO A 259 -9.30 10.25 -3.15
CA PRO A 259 -9.99 11.53 -2.96
C PRO A 259 -11.14 11.77 -3.95
N LEU A 260 -11.59 10.76 -4.69
CA LEU A 260 -12.66 10.90 -5.70
C LEU A 260 -14.07 10.97 -5.10
N THR A 261 -14.18 10.87 -3.78
CA THR A 261 -15.40 11.01 -2.98
C THR A 261 -15.24 12.17 -2.00
N TRP A 262 -16.37 12.73 -1.56
CA TRP A 262 -16.44 13.73 -0.52
C TRP A 262 -15.84 13.22 0.78
N GLN A 263 -14.84 13.95 1.26
CA GLN A 263 -14.31 13.82 2.59
C GLN A 263 -14.96 14.88 3.49
N LEU A 264 -15.74 14.43 4.47
CA LEU A 264 -16.36 15.31 5.46
C LEU A 264 -15.36 15.54 6.60
N THR A 265 -15.21 16.80 6.99
CA THR A 265 -14.27 17.19 8.05
C THR A 265 -14.79 16.80 9.42
N ASN A 266 -13.89 16.34 10.28
CA ASN A 266 -14.15 16.09 11.69
C ASN A 266 -12.88 16.47 12.48
N SER A 267 -12.85 17.69 13.00
CA SER A 267 -11.69 18.29 13.67
C SER A 267 -12.13 19.19 14.83
N ASP A 268 -11.17 19.65 15.63
CA ASP A 268 -11.45 20.61 16.72
C ASP A 268 -11.91 21.98 16.23
N ALA A 269 -11.67 22.34 14.95
CA ALA A 269 -12.07 23.64 14.40
C ALA A 269 -13.46 23.61 13.75
N ALA A 270 -13.87 22.45 13.23
CA ALA A 270 -15.14 22.24 12.57
C ALA A 270 -15.45 20.75 12.43
N SER A 271 -16.74 20.42 12.34
CA SER A 271 -17.21 19.10 11.99
C SER A 271 -18.37 19.17 10.99
N MET A 272 -18.46 18.18 10.11
CA MET A 272 -19.54 18.00 9.15
C MET A 272 -19.98 16.54 9.15
N LYS A 273 -21.30 16.31 9.17
CA LYS A 273 -21.89 14.97 9.17
C LYS A 273 -23.07 14.94 8.21
N GLN A 274 -23.17 13.86 7.47
CA GLN A 274 -24.33 13.60 6.62
C GLN A 274 -25.60 13.53 7.49
N SER A 275 -26.59 14.38 7.20
CA SER A 275 -27.90 14.42 7.88
C SER A 275 -28.95 13.64 7.09
N SER A 276 -28.83 13.59 5.76
CA SER A 276 -29.67 12.79 4.86
C SER A 276 -28.90 12.39 3.58
N ASN A 277 -29.52 11.66 2.65
CA ASN A 277 -28.87 11.27 1.40
C ASN A 277 -28.53 12.44 0.46
N SER A 278 -28.96 13.66 0.75
CA SER A 278 -28.63 14.86 -0.05
C SER A 278 -28.27 16.07 0.80
N ALA A 279 -28.03 15.86 2.10
CA ALA A 279 -27.79 16.93 3.06
C ALA A 279 -26.70 16.56 4.07
N ALA A 280 -25.96 17.57 4.51
CA ALA A 280 -25.00 17.44 5.59
C ALA A 280 -25.02 18.69 6.47
N ALA A 281 -25.13 18.43 7.78
CA ALA A 281 -25.06 19.45 8.81
C ALA A 281 -23.59 19.69 9.20
N PHE A 282 -23.26 20.94 9.49
CA PHE A 282 -21.92 21.32 9.91
C PHE A 282 -21.94 22.27 11.11
N VAL A 283 -20.82 22.26 11.83
CA VAL A 283 -20.53 23.13 12.97
C VAL A 283 -19.13 23.70 12.77
N VAL A 284 -18.98 25.00 12.97
CA VAL A 284 -17.69 25.71 12.91
C VAL A 284 -17.48 26.42 14.25
N GLU A 285 -16.31 26.22 14.85
CA GLU A 285 -15.98 26.84 16.12
C GLU A 285 -15.79 28.36 16.01
N PRO A 286 -16.09 29.11 17.08
CA PRO A 286 -15.84 30.55 17.19
C PRO A 286 -14.52 31.03 16.60
N GLY A 287 -14.59 32.04 15.72
CA GLY A 287 -13.42 32.68 15.13
C GLY A 287 -12.56 31.74 14.27
N ARG A 288 -13.06 30.56 13.90
CA ARG A 288 -12.36 29.59 13.04
C ARG A 288 -12.86 29.65 11.60
N SER A 289 -11.96 29.24 10.71
CA SER A 289 -12.22 28.96 9.31
C SER A 289 -11.71 27.55 9.01
N ALA A 290 -12.53 26.75 8.35
CA ALA A 290 -12.19 25.36 8.05
C ALA A 290 -12.74 24.93 6.68
N ILE A 291 -12.05 23.98 6.06
CA ILE A 291 -12.63 23.15 5.01
C ILE A 291 -13.64 22.22 5.69
N LEU A 292 -14.85 22.17 5.16
CA LEU A 292 -15.92 21.32 5.68
C LEU A 292 -16.06 20.03 4.86
N LEU A 293 -15.91 20.15 3.54
CA LEU A 293 -15.88 19.03 2.62
C LEU A 293 -14.92 19.29 1.46
N ASP A 294 -14.29 18.23 0.97
CA ASP A 294 -13.42 18.26 -0.20
C ASP A 294 -13.54 17.00 -1.05
N ARG A 295 -13.32 17.13 -2.36
CA ARG A 295 -13.36 16.04 -3.34
C ARG A 295 -12.60 16.42 -4.59
N VAL A 296 -11.99 15.43 -5.24
CA VAL A 296 -11.43 15.56 -6.58
C VAL A 296 -12.38 14.96 -7.62
N THR A 297 -12.61 15.69 -8.71
CA THR A 297 -13.39 15.24 -9.88
C THR A 297 -12.55 15.30 -11.16
N VAL A 298 -13.02 14.65 -12.21
CA VAL A 298 -12.35 14.55 -13.52
C VAL A 298 -13.35 14.96 -14.61
N TYR A 299 -14.02 16.09 -14.40
CA TYR A 299 -14.97 16.62 -15.36
C TYR A 299 -14.26 17.21 -16.57
N ARG A 300 -14.94 17.17 -17.71
CA ARG A 300 -14.43 17.75 -18.95
C ARG A 300 -14.42 19.28 -18.88
N PRO A 301 -13.53 19.95 -19.62
CA PRO A 301 -13.56 21.40 -19.77
C PRO A 301 -14.93 21.87 -20.25
N GLY A 302 -15.41 22.99 -19.70
CA GLY A 302 -16.75 23.50 -20.00
C GLY A 302 -17.27 24.49 -18.95
N THR A 303 -18.43 25.05 -19.25
CA THR A 303 -19.16 25.90 -18.31
C THR A 303 -20.18 25.05 -17.56
N TYR A 304 -20.18 25.14 -16.25
CA TYR A 304 -21.08 24.40 -15.37
C TYR A 304 -21.88 25.35 -14.49
N LEU A 305 -23.05 24.89 -14.06
CA LEU A 305 -23.88 25.54 -13.06
C LEU A 305 -23.83 24.71 -11.78
N LEU A 306 -23.15 25.24 -10.77
CA LEU A 306 -23.16 24.70 -9.42
C LEU A 306 -24.39 25.24 -8.69
N SER A 307 -25.30 24.34 -8.32
CA SER A 307 -26.46 24.65 -7.48
C SER A 307 -26.25 24.05 -6.10
N ASN A 308 -26.60 24.80 -5.06
CA ASN A 308 -26.68 24.25 -3.71
C ASN A 308 -27.70 25.05 -2.88
N THR A 309 -28.15 24.44 -1.80
CA THR A 309 -29.06 25.05 -0.84
C THR A 309 -28.38 25.12 0.52
N LEU A 310 -28.36 26.31 1.16
CA LEU A 310 -27.61 26.56 2.38
C LEU A 310 -28.47 27.28 3.42
N SER A 311 -28.34 26.89 4.68
CA SER A 311 -28.93 27.57 5.85
C SER A 311 -27.92 27.59 7.00
N GLY A 312 -28.08 28.53 7.93
CA GLY A 312 -27.22 28.59 9.12
C GLY A 312 -27.75 29.48 10.23
N SER A 313 -27.26 29.24 11.45
CA SER A 313 -27.75 29.90 12.67
C SER A 313 -27.13 31.28 12.94
N ASP A 314 -26.03 31.63 12.26
CA ASP A 314 -25.35 32.93 12.42
C ASP A 314 -25.35 33.68 11.06
N PRO A 315 -25.98 34.85 10.95
CA PRO A 315 -25.98 35.64 9.71
C PRO A 315 -24.59 36.18 9.32
N ARG A 316 -23.59 36.08 10.22
CA ARG A 316 -22.18 36.42 9.92
C ARG A 316 -21.36 35.22 9.44
N LEU A 317 -21.92 34.02 9.44
CA LEU A 317 -21.28 32.86 8.88
C LEU A 317 -21.08 33.09 7.38
N ILE A 318 -19.85 32.91 6.92
CA ILE A 318 -19.52 33.02 5.49
C ILE A 318 -19.09 31.65 5.01
N ALA A 319 -19.81 31.13 4.02
CA ALA A 319 -19.42 29.94 3.30
C ALA A 319 -18.73 30.31 1.98
N SER A 320 -17.95 29.39 1.43
CA SER A 320 -17.37 29.57 0.10
C SER A 320 -17.09 28.24 -0.58
N TRP A 321 -17.31 28.21 -1.89
CA TRP A 321 -16.75 27.20 -2.76
C TRP A 321 -15.41 27.66 -3.30
N GLU A 322 -14.41 26.80 -3.25
CA GLU A 322 -13.14 26.96 -3.96
C GLU A 322 -12.96 25.80 -4.92
N LEU A 323 -12.57 26.12 -6.14
CA LEU A 323 -12.18 25.18 -7.16
C LEU A 323 -10.69 25.39 -7.47
N ARG A 324 -9.93 24.31 -7.43
CA ARG A 324 -8.53 24.27 -7.84
C ARG A 324 -8.32 23.25 -8.94
N CYS A 325 -7.42 23.55 -9.86
CA CYS A 325 -6.93 22.58 -10.82
C CYS A 325 -5.69 21.90 -10.25
N ILE A 326 -5.64 20.58 -10.37
CA ILE A 326 -4.45 19.80 -10.01
C ILE A 326 -3.50 19.83 -11.21
N GLU A 327 -2.25 20.23 -10.98
CA GLU A 327 -1.20 20.36 -11.98
C GLU A 327 0.11 19.73 -11.47
N VAL A 328 1.07 19.45 -12.36
CA VAL A 328 2.39 18.94 -11.97
C VAL A 328 3.03 19.91 -10.97
N GLY A 329 3.26 19.43 -9.75
CA GLY A 329 3.92 20.19 -8.70
C GLY A 329 2.98 20.97 -7.76
N GLY A 330 1.65 20.89 -7.93
CA GLY A 330 0.73 21.44 -6.95
C GLY A 330 -0.71 21.65 -7.41
N GLU A 331 -1.36 22.62 -6.78
CA GLU A 331 -2.73 23.01 -7.10
C GLU A 331 -2.78 24.50 -7.40
N LYS A 332 -3.52 24.87 -8.44
CA LYS A 332 -3.75 26.26 -8.83
C LYS A 332 -5.20 26.64 -8.58
N LEU A 333 -5.41 27.74 -7.87
CA LEU A 333 -6.75 28.29 -7.67
C LEU A 333 -7.34 28.71 -9.02
N ALA A 334 -8.44 28.08 -9.42
CA ALA A 334 -9.15 28.40 -10.64
C ALA A 334 -10.31 29.37 -10.35
N GLN A 335 -11.08 29.12 -9.30
CA GLN A 335 -12.23 29.95 -8.94
C GLN A 335 -12.51 29.91 -7.44
N SER A 336 -13.05 31.01 -6.90
CA SER A 336 -13.56 31.08 -5.54
C SER A 336 -14.84 31.90 -5.51
N GLN A 337 -15.87 31.37 -4.86
CA GLN A 337 -17.16 32.04 -4.70
C GLN A 337 -17.54 32.08 -3.23
N ARG A 338 -17.77 33.29 -2.71
CA ARG A 338 -18.28 33.49 -1.34
C ARG A 338 -19.81 33.51 -1.37
N ILE A 339 -20.40 32.89 -0.36
CA ILE A 339 -21.85 32.76 -0.19
C ILE A 339 -22.18 33.26 1.24
N PRO A 340 -22.95 34.34 1.39
CA PRO A 340 -23.46 34.73 2.69
C PRO A 340 -24.45 33.67 3.18
N VAL A 341 -24.38 33.31 4.46
CA VAL A 341 -25.30 32.34 5.07
C VAL A 341 -26.36 33.09 5.86
N ASN A 342 -27.62 32.71 5.67
CA ASN A 342 -28.77 33.29 6.36
C ASN A 342 -29.53 32.19 7.13
N GLU A 343 -30.38 32.61 8.08
CA GLU A 343 -31.25 31.69 8.85
C GLU A 343 -32.26 30.96 7.96
N THR A 344 -32.76 31.63 6.92
CA THR A 344 -33.65 31.02 5.94
C THR A 344 -32.86 30.28 4.88
N GLN A 345 -33.35 29.10 4.52
CA GLN A 345 -32.82 28.28 3.45
C GLN A 345 -32.72 29.08 2.14
N GLN A 346 -31.51 29.25 1.62
CA GLN A 346 -31.23 29.99 0.40
C GLN A 346 -30.61 29.07 -0.64
N ARG A 347 -31.25 28.99 -1.82
CA ARG A 347 -30.67 28.35 -2.99
C ARG A 347 -29.72 29.32 -3.69
N THR A 348 -28.53 28.85 -4.02
CA THR A 348 -27.52 29.60 -4.74
C THR A 348 -27.10 28.86 -5.99
N ASN A 349 -27.02 29.58 -7.10
CA ASN A 349 -26.53 29.08 -8.38
C ASN A 349 -25.28 29.87 -8.75
N VAL A 350 -24.20 29.17 -9.06
CA VAL A 350 -22.89 29.75 -9.36
C VAL A 350 -22.41 29.18 -10.68
N GLN A 351 -22.07 30.05 -11.62
CA GLN A 351 -21.43 29.62 -12.86
C GLN A 351 -19.95 29.31 -12.60
N ILE A 352 -19.52 28.11 -12.97
CA ILE A 352 -18.15 27.64 -12.85
C ILE A 352 -17.59 27.41 -14.26
N VAL A 353 -16.36 27.85 -14.50
CA VAL A 353 -15.66 27.59 -15.76
C VAL A 353 -14.50 26.63 -15.50
N LEU A 354 -14.55 25.43 -16.08
CA LEU A 354 -13.46 24.47 -16.05
C LEU A 354 -12.56 24.69 -17.27
N PRO A 355 -11.31 25.12 -17.10
CA PRO A 355 -10.44 25.44 -18.22
C PRO A 355 -9.89 24.16 -18.88
N GLN A 356 -9.35 24.29 -20.09
CA GLN A 356 -8.89 23.13 -20.88
C GLN A 356 -7.64 22.45 -20.31
N ASP A 357 -6.86 23.17 -19.52
CA ASP A 357 -5.62 22.74 -18.86
C ASP A 357 -5.85 22.19 -17.44
N CYS A 358 -7.06 21.72 -17.14
CA CYS A 358 -7.45 21.24 -15.81
C CYS A 358 -7.79 19.74 -15.85
N PRO A 359 -6.79 18.84 -15.79
CA PRO A 359 -7.01 17.39 -15.92
C PRO A 359 -7.84 16.83 -14.77
N ALA A 360 -7.74 17.42 -13.58
CA ALA A 360 -8.58 17.11 -12.43
C ALA A 360 -8.88 18.37 -11.61
N GLN A 361 -10.05 18.38 -10.99
CA GLN A 361 -10.58 19.50 -10.22
C GLN A 361 -10.68 19.13 -8.75
N HIS A 362 -10.02 19.87 -7.87
CA HIS A 362 -10.18 19.76 -6.43
C HIS A 362 -11.17 20.81 -5.93
N TRP A 363 -12.29 20.34 -5.42
CA TRP A 363 -13.37 21.14 -4.87
C TRP A 363 -13.27 21.21 -3.36
N PHE A 364 -13.48 22.40 -2.82
CA PHE A 364 -13.55 22.63 -1.38
C PHE A 364 -14.81 23.44 -1.07
N PHE A 365 -15.58 23.00 -0.08
CA PHE A 365 -16.51 23.89 0.61
C PHE A 365 -15.87 24.30 1.93
N LYS A 366 -15.79 25.60 2.17
CA LYS A 366 -15.25 26.18 3.39
C LYS A 366 -16.31 26.99 4.10
N ALA A 367 -16.18 27.10 5.41
CA ALA A 367 -16.97 28.01 6.21
C ALA A 367 -16.10 28.73 7.22
N SER A 368 -16.48 29.96 7.53
CA SER A 368 -15.78 30.83 8.49
C SER A 368 -16.80 31.42 9.45
N ALA A 369 -16.65 31.08 10.72
CA ALA A 369 -17.48 31.62 11.80
C ALA A 369 -16.91 32.96 12.29
N SER A 370 -17.79 33.83 12.76
CA SER A 370 -17.39 35.06 13.42
C SER A 370 -16.82 34.78 14.82
N ASP A 371 -16.10 35.73 15.42
CA ASP A 371 -15.51 35.61 16.77
C ASP A 371 -16.57 35.78 17.89
N LEU A 372 -17.63 34.99 17.81
CA LEU A 372 -18.68 34.91 18.82
C LEU A 372 -18.40 33.79 19.79
N GLN A 373 -18.83 33.91 21.04
CA GLN A 373 -18.67 32.84 22.03
C GLN A 373 -19.48 31.55 21.74
N VAL A 374 -20.20 31.47 20.62
CA VAL A 374 -21.06 30.33 20.26
C VAL A 374 -20.68 29.82 18.87
N SER A 375 -20.55 28.51 18.72
CA SER A 375 -20.27 27.86 17.44
C SER A 375 -21.36 28.19 16.42
N ALA A 376 -20.95 28.44 15.18
CA ALA A 376 -21.86 28.62 14.07
C ALA A 376 -22.30 27.25 13.55
N THR A 377 -23.59 27.06 13.34
CA THR A 377 -24.15 25.83 12.78
C THR A 377 -24.80 26.12 11.43
N GLY A 378 -24.85 25.13 10.56
CA GLY A 378 -25.56 25.23 9.30
C GLY A 378 -25.76 23.89 8.62
N GLU A 379 -26.46 23.93 7.50
CA GLU A 379 -26.74 22.75 6.70
C GLU A 379 -26.59 23.04 5.21
N LEU A 380 -25.85 22.17 4.53
CA LEU A 380 -25.66 22.19 3.09
C LEU A 380 -26.48 21.07 2.47
N GLN A 381 -27.34 21.41 1.51
CA GLN A 381 -28.28 20.49 0.87
C GLN A 381 -28.26 20.64 -0.65
N GLU A 382 -28.75 19.61 -1.35
CA GLU A 382 -29.09 19.68 -2.79
C GLU A 382 -27.93 20.19 -3.66
N ILE A 383 -26.71 19.74 -3.37
CA ILE A 383 -25.53 20.11 -4.16
C ILE A 383 -25.60 19.38 -5.50
N ASP A 384 -25.53 20.14 -6.59
CA ASP A 384 -25.56 19.61 -7.94
C ASP A 384 -24.67 20.43 -8.88
N LEU A 385 -24.08 19.77 -9.87
CA LEU A 385 -23.23 20.39 -10.87
C LEU A 385 -23.67 19.94 -12.25
N GLN A 386 -24.27 20.85 -13.01
CA GLN A 386 -24.79 20.56 -14.34
C GLN A 386 -23.96 21.27 -15.40
N LEU A 387 -23.68 20.61 -16.53
CA LEU A 387 -23.09 21.29 -17.68
C LEU A 387 -24.11 22.33 -18.18
N ALA A 388 -23.70 23.60 -18.27
CA ALA A 388 -24.54 24.63 -18.84
C ALA A 388 -24.72 24.34 -20.34
N GLU A 389 -25.96 24.25 -20.80
CA GLU A 389 -26.23 24.14 -22.23
C GLU A 389 -25.62 25.35 -22.94
N SER A 390 -24.79 25.10 -23.95
CA SER A 390 -24.27 26.15 -24.82
C SER A 390 -25.40 26.62 -25.72
N ASP A 391 -25.92 27.82 -25.49
CA ASP A 391 -26.83 28.53 -26.41
C ASP A 391 -26.22 28.70 -27.81
#